data_AF-A0A2P7RLN3-F1
#
_entry.id   AF-A0A2P7RLN3-F1
#
_cell.length_a   1.000
_cell.length_b   1.000
_cell.length_c   1.000
_cell.angle_alpha   90.00
_cell.angle_beta   90.00
_cell.angle_gamma   90.00
#
_symmetry.space_group_name_H-M   'P 1'
#
loop_
_entity.id
_entity.type
_entity.pdbx_description
1 polymer ?
#
loop_
_entity_poly.entity_id
_entity_poly.type
_entity_poly.pdbx_seq_one_letter_code
_entity_poly.pdbx_strand_id
1 'polypeptide(L)'
;MPVTVRAKGGDVLRFSFARTLIHRPCLDVERSDIDSWIMPGVRIMDARLLVFKPDCLGDDHFVRDTLIGEMLVSEQLKDALLATGDPGLKFVLPKDVWNIFWNEDRRLH
;
A
#
# COMPACT_ATOMS: atom_id res chain seq x y z
N MET A 1 -0.33 13.63 15.76
CA MET A 1 0.38 13.76 17.05
C MET A 1 1.72 13.07 16.92
N PRO A 2 2.85 13.78 17.06
CA PRO A 2 4.17 13.17 17.02
C PRO A 2 4.37 12.24 18.23
N VAL A 3 5.03 11.10 18.01
CA VAL A 3 5.32 10.10 19.04
C VAL A 3 6.79 9.72 19.01
N THR A 4 7.27 9.05 20.06
CA THR A 4 8.57 8.39 20.05
C THR A 4 8.40 6.96 19.57
N VAL A 5 9.14 6.58 18.53
CA VAL A 5 9.22 5.18 18.07
C VAL A 5 10.52 4.59 18.56
N ARG A 6 10.43 3.48 19.32
CA ARG A 6 11.60 2.73 19.78
C ARG A 6 11.76 1.48 18.93
N ALA A 7 12.92 1.32 18.30
CA ALA A 7 13.25 0.17 17.46
C ALA A 7 14.62 -0.42 17.85
N LYS A 8 14.95 -1.60 17.33
CA LYS A 8 16.24 -2.29 17.64
C LYS A 8 17.48 -1.43 17.33
N GLY A 9 17.35 -0.45 16.42
CA GLY A 9 18.41 0.49 16.03
C GLY A 9 18.44 1.82 16.80
N GLY A 10 17.54 2.03 17.76
CA GLY A 10 17.46 3.26 18.57
C GLY A 10 16.08 3.90 18.59
N ASP A 11 16.03 5.10 19.16
CA ASP A 11 14.81 5.87 19.35
C ASP A 11 14.69 6.98 18.29
N VAL A 12 13.55 7.03 17.60
CA VAL A 12 13.17 8.14 16.72
C VAL A 12 12.21 9.06 17.48
N LEU A 13 12.67 10.27 17.77
CA LEU A 13 11.86 11.28 18.44
C LEU A 13 11.00 12.04 17.43
N ARG A 14 9.79 12.43 17.87
CA ARG A 14 8.83 13.24 17.09
C ARG A 14 8.37 12.60 15.76
N PHE A 15 8.39 11.27 15.68
CA PHE A 15 7.87 10.54 14.54
C PHE A 15 6.37 10.83 14.35
N SER A 16 5.96 11.14 13.12
CA SER A 16 4.55 11.35 12.78
C SER A 16 4.11 10.30 11.77
N PHE A 17 3.10 9.50 12.13
CA PHE A 17 2.49 8.58 11.20
C PHE A 17 1.73 9.34 10.11
N ALA A 18 2.12 9.15 8.86
CA ALA A 18 1.30 9.54 7.73
C ALA A 18 0.10 8.58 7.66
N ARG A 19 -1.07 9.06 8.07
CA ARG A 19 -2.34 8.33 7.91
C ARG A 19 -3.24 9.12 6.99
N THR A 20 -3.52 8.58 5.81
CA THR A 20 -4.57 9.14 4.95
C THR A 20 -5.93 8.93 5.63
N LEU A 21 -6.71 10.02 5.71
CA LEU A 21 -8.09 10.00 6.20
C LEU A 21 -9.08 9.73 5.05
N ILE A 22 -8.60 9.76 3.81
CA ILE A 22 -9.41 9.59 2.62
C ILE A 22 -9.39 8.12 2.22
N HIS A 23 -10.54 7.48 2.44
CA HIS A 23 -10.80 6.12 1.97
C HIS A 23 -11.58 6.19 0.67
N ARG A 24 -11.09 5.53 -0.38
CA ARG A 24 -11.75 5.51 -1.69
C ARG A 24 -11.67 4.13 -2.34
N PRO A 25 -12.79 3.58 -2.85
CA PRO A 25 -12.81 2.27 -3.51
C PRO A 25 -12.25 2.37 -4.93
N CYS A 26 -10.93 2.53 -5.00
CA CYS A 26 -10.15 2.69 -6.21
C CYS A 26 -9.99 1.36 -6.96
N LEU A 27 -9.97 0.23 -6.24
CA LEU A 27 -9.85 -1.07 -6.86
C LEU A 27 -11.08 -1.41 -7.72
N ASP A 28 -10.81 -1.90 -8.92
CA ASP A 28 -11.79 -2.51 -9.81
C ASP A 28 -11.81 -4.02 -9.56
N VAL A 29 -12.70 -4.44 -8.66
CA VAL A 29 -12.81 -5.85 -8.22
C VAL A 29 -13.17 -6.78 -9.37
N GLU A 30 -13.98 -6.32 -10.32
CA GLU A 30 -14.45 -7.15 -11.46
C GLU A 30 -13.34 -7.41 -12.47
N ARG A 31 -12.41 -6.46 -12.61
CA ARG A 31 -11.26 -6.58 -13.54
C ARG A 31 -9.99 -7.10 -12.87
N SER A 32 -9.97 -7.22 -11.55
CA SER A 32 -8.84 -7.75 -10.78
C SER A 32 -8.91 -9.28 -10.71
N ASP A 33 -7.74 -9.92 -10.72
CA ASP A 33 -7.61 -11.38 -10.51
C ASP A 33 -7.30 -11.63 -9.04
N ILE A 34 -8.35 -11.82 -8.25
CA ILE A 34 -8.28 -11.99 -6.79
C ILE A 34 -8.34 -13.49 -6.46
N ASP A 35 -7.25 -14.00 -5.88
CA ASP A 35 -7.13 -15.40 -5.49
C ASP A 35 -7.89 -15.69 -4.18
N SER A 36 -7.78 -14.80 -3.20
CA SER A 36 -8.25 -15.08 -1.84
C SER A 36 -8.63 -13.82 -1.04
N TRP A 37 -9.52 -14.01 -0.06
CA TRP A 37 -10.03 -12.96 0.81
C TRP A 37 -9.77 -13.32 2.28
N ILE A 38 -9.41 -12.33 3.10
CA ILE A 38 -9.48 -12.48 4.56
C ILE A 38 -10.94 -12.49 4.98
N MET A 39 -11.72 -11.57 4.42
CA MET A 39 -13.17 -11.48 4.59
C MET A 39 -13.76 -11.03 3.25
N PRO A 40 -14.61 -11.86 2.60
CA PRO A 40 -15.18 -11.55 1.30
C PRO A 40 -15.86 -10.17 1.28
N GLY A 41 -15.51 -9.34 0.30
CA GLY A 41 -16.05 -7.98 0.15
C GLY A 41 -15.51 -6.94 1.14
N VAL A 42 -14.62 -7.33 2.06
CA VAL A 42 -14.06 -6.43 3.08
C VAL A 42 -12.55 -6.31 2.96
N ARG A 43 -11.84 -7.42 2.74
CA ARG A 43 -10.37 -7.41 2.70
C ARG A 43 -9.81 -8.53 1.83
N ILE A 44 -9.04 -8.13 0.82
CA ILE A 44 -8.29 -9.04 -0.05
C ILE A 44 -7.06 -9.53 0.73
N MET A 45 -6.78 -10.82 0.60
CA MET A 45 -5.56 -11.44 1.09
C MET A 45 -4.57 -11.54 -0.06
N ASP A 46 -4.92 -12.29 -1.12
CA ASP A 46 -4.04 -12.49 -2.28
C ASP A 46 -4.73 -12.15 -3.60
N ALA A 47 -3.94 -11.64 -4.54
CA ALA A 47 -4.33 -11.35 -5.91
C ALA A 47 -3.12 -11.55 -6.83
N ARG A 48 -3.37 -11.98 -8.07
CA ARG A 48 -2.37 -12.06 -9.14
C ARG A 48 -2.28 -10.77 -9.95
N LEU A 49 -3.39 -10.04 -9.98
CA LEU A 49 -3.50 -8.78 -10.70
C LEU A 49 -4.46 -7.87 -9.97
N LEU A 50 -4.00 -6.66 -9.64
CA LEU A 50 -4.85 -5.58 -9.18
C LEU A 50 -5.05 -4.57 -10.30
N VAL A 51 -6.31 -4.31 -10.64
CA VAL A 51 -6.68 -3.26 -11.58
C VAL A 51 -7.35 -2.15 -10.80
N PHE A 52 -6.85 -0.92 -10.97
CA PHE A 52 -7.45 0.26 -10.36
C PHE A 52 -8.29 1.02 -11.38
N LYS A 53 -9.39 1.61 -10.93
CA LYS A 53 -10.24 2.46 -11.75
C LYS A 53 -9.42 3.65 -12.26
N PRO A 54 -9.53 4.00 -13.56
CA PRO A 54 -8.91 5.22 -14.08
C PRO A 54 -9.32 6.43 -13.26
N ASP A 55 -8.39 7.36 -13.06
CA ASP A 55 -8.61 8.65 -12.37
C ASP A 55 -9.22 8.52 -10.97
N CYS A 56 -9.11 7.37 -10.31
CA CYS A 56 -9.75 7.15 -9.02
C CYS A 56 -9.21 8.10 -7.95
N LEU A 57 -7.97 8.58 -8.09
CA LEU A 57 -7.38 9.57 -7.19
C LEU A 57 -8.05 10.94 -7.30
N GLY A 58 -8.67 11.28 -8.43
CA GLY A 58 -9.21 12.61 -8.68
C GLY A 58 -8.12 13.67 -8.44
N ASP A 59 -8.43 14.65 -7.61
CA ASP A 59 -7.49 15.72 -7.20
C ASP A 59 -6.61 15.34 -6.00
N ASP A 60 -6.77 14.13 -5.44
CA ASP A 60 -6.00 13.70 -4.28
C ASP A 60 -4.66 13.05 -4.68
N HIS A 61 -3.61 13.32 -3.91
CA HIS A 61 -2.30 12.70 -4.14
C HIS A 61 -2.07 11.42 -3.34
N PHE A 62 -2.93 11.13 -2.36
CA PHE A 62 -2.72 10.05 -1.38
C PHE A 62 -4.02 9.52 -0.76
N VAL A 63 -4.42 8.32 -1.14
CA VAL A 63 -5.65 7.69 -0.64
C VAL A 63 -5.39 6.27 -0.15
N ARG A 64 -6.29 5.76 0.69
CA ARG A 64 -6.31 4.36 1.08
C ARG A 64 -7.47 3.67 0.38
N ASP A 65 -7.16 2.59 -0.32
CA ASP A 65 -8.20 1.71 -0.83
C ASP A 65 -8.83 0.91 0.33
N THR A 66 -10.11 0.60 0.19
CA THR A 66 -10.89 -0.04 1.26
C THR A 66 -10.63 -1.54 1.36
N LEU A 67 -10.20 -2.18 0.29
CA LEU A 67 -10.08 -3.64 0.17
C LEU A 67 -8.64 -4.15 0.28
N ILE A 68 -7.64 -3.30 0.06
CA ILE A 68 -6.21 -3.66 0.13
C ILE A 68 -5.46 -2.92 1.24
N GLY A 69 -4.25 -3.39 1.58
CA GLY A 69 -3.44 -2.84 2.68
C GLY A 69 -2.65 -1.61 2.31
N GLU A 70 -2.40 -1.49 1.03
CA GLU A 70 -1.50 -0.56 0.43
C GLU A 70 -2.18 0.80 0.29
N MET A 71 -1.35 1.83 0.25
CA MET A 71 -1.80 3.18 -0.01
C MET A 71 -1.53 3.50 -1.47
N LEU A 72 -2.46 4.20 -2.09
CA LEU A 72 -2.33 4.66 -3.47
C LEU A 72 -1.82 6.10 -3.44
N VAL A 73 -0.77 6.35 -4.22
CA VAL A 73 -0.17 7.67 -4.37
C VAL A 73 -0.23 8.08 -5.83
N SER A 74 -0.39 9.38 -6.08
CA SER A 74 -0.17 9.92 -7.42
C SER A 74 1.30 9.79 -7.82
N GLU A 75 1.58 9.73 -9.14
CA GLU A 75 2.95 9.74 -9.66
C GLU A 75 3.73 10.97 -9.18
N GLN A 76 3.09 12.15 -9.12
CA GLN A 76 3.72 13.38 -8.64
C GLN A 76 4.21 13.26 -7.19
N LEU A 77 3.40 12.67 -6.30
CA LEU A 77 3.81 12.44 -4.91
C LEU A 77 4.88 11.35 -4.81
N LYS A 78 4.77 10.29 -5.60
CA LYS A 78 5.80 9.24 -5.68
C LYS A 78 7.16 9.81 -6.08
N ASP A 79 7.20 10.65 -7.11
CA ASP A 79 8.44 11.29 -7.57
C ASP A 79 9.02 12.22 -6.50
N ALA A 80 8.17 13.01 -5.84
CA ALA A 80 8.59 13.87 -4.74
C ALA A 80 9.16 13.07 -3.55
N LEU A 81 8.57 11.91 -3.23
CA LEU A 81 9.04 11.01 -2.18
C LEU A 81 10.37 10.35 -2.58
N LEU A 82 10.51 9.86 -3.81
CA LEU A 82 11.75 9.27 -4.30
C LEU A 82 12.91 10.29 -4.32
N ALA A 83 12.62 11.56 -4.62
CA ALA A 83 13.61 12.63 -4.61
C ALA A 83 14.22 12.89 -3.21
N THR A 84 13.59 12.42 -2.13
CA THR A 84 14.16 12.51 -0.77
C THR A 84 15.35 11.57 -0.56
N GLY A 85 15.50 10.55 -1.41
CA GLY A 85 16.53 9.51 -1.28
C GLY A 85 16.32 8.57 -0.08
N ASP A 86 15.12 8.53 0.51
CA ASP A 86 14.81 7.65 1.63
C ASP A 86 14.81 6.17 1.18
N PRO A 87 15.77 5.34 1.65
CA PRO A 87 15.87 3.93 1.27
C PRO A 87 14.74 3.06 1.86
N GLY A 88 13.95 3.61 2.80
CA GLY A 88 12.79 2.93 3.40
C GLY A 88 11.55 2.94 2.51
N LEU A 89 11.53 3.73 1.43
CA LEU A 89 10.40 3.81 0.52
C LEU A 89 10.38 2.63 -0.46
N LYS A 90 9.26 1.92 -0.48
CA LYS A 90 8.99 0.85 -1.45
C LYS A 90 7.69 1.16 -2.18
N PHE A 91 7.77 1.27 -3.49
CA PHE A 91 6.62 1.41 -4.37
C PHE A 91 6.46 0.11 -5.14
N VAL A 92 5.24 -0.43 -5.13
CA VAL A 92 4.87 -1.62 -5.90
C VAL A 92 3.99 -1.17 -7.06
N LEU A 93 4.27 -1.65 -8.26
CA LEU A 93 3.32 -1.45 -9.36
C LEU A 93 2.19 -2.48 -9.23
N PRO A 94 0.98 -2.17 -9.69
CA PRO A 94 -0.15 -3.11 -9.60
C PRO A 94 0.11 -4.48 -10.25
N LYS A 95 0.95 -4.51 -11.30
CA LYS A 95 1.39 -5.73 -12.00
C LYS A 95 2.45 -6.55 -11.24
N ASP A 96 3.10 -5.94 -10.25
CA ASP A 96 4.16 -6.55 -9.45
C ASP A 96 3.62 -7.10 -8.12
N VAL A 97 2.30 -7.01 -7.91
CA VAL A 97 1.61 -7.58 -6.75
C VAL A 97 1.55 -9.10 -6.92
N TRP A 98 2.60 -9.76 -6.46
CA TRP A 98 2.64 -11.19 -6.21
C TRP A 98 2.87 -11.37 -4.71
N ASN A 99 1.88 -11.94 -4.00
CA ASN A 99 2.00 -12.33 -2.59
C ASN A 99 2.48 -11.21 -1.65
N ILE A 100 1.62 -10.22 -1.33
CA ILE A 100 1.98 -9.18 -0.36
C ILE A 100 2.07 -9.76 1.08
N PHE A 101 1.48 -10.92 1.35
CA PHE A 101 1.49 -11.54 2.68
C PHE A 101 2.54 -12.65 2.90
N TRP A 102 3.22 -13.14 1.86
CA TRP A 102 4.07 -14.32 1.99
C TRP A 102 5.28 -14.29 1.05
N ASN A 103 6.33 -13.56 1.41
CA ASN A 103 7.64 -13.77 0.81
C ASN A 103 8.79 -13.58 1.81
N GLU A 104 8.62 -14.15 3.00
CA GLU A 104 9.73 -14.66 3.78
C GLU A 104 9.31 -16.08 4.23
N ASP A 105 10.07 -17.11 3.84
CA ASP A 105 10.07 -18.44 4.47
C ASP A 105 9.19 -19.61 3.93
N ARG A 106 9.24 -19.90 2.62
CA ARG A 106 8.89 -21.24 2.09
C ARG A 106 9.92 -21.84 1.12
N ARG A 107 11.20 -21.71 1.45
CA ARG A 107 12.22 -22.68 1.02
C ARG A 107 12.50 -23.66 2.15
N LEU A 108 11.54 -24.52 2.48
CA LEU A 108 11.78 -25.79 3.17
C LEU A 108 10.54 -26.66 2.96
N HIS A 109 10.78 -27.87 2.44
CA HIS A 109 9.87 -28.95 2.04
C HIS A 109 9.47 -28.98 0.56
#